data_AF-A0A917H0Y0-F1
#
_entry.id   AF-A0A917H0Y0-F1
#
_cell.length_a   1.000
_cell.length_b   1.000
_cell.length_c   1.000
_cell.angle_alpha   90.00
_cell.angle_beta   90.00
_cell.angle_gamma   90.00
#
_symmetry.space_group_name_H-M   'P 1'
#
loop_
_entity.id
_entity.type
_entity.pdbx_description
1 polymer ?
#
loop_
_entity_poly.entity_id
_entity_poly.type
_entity_poly.pdbx_seq_one_letter_code
_entity_poly.pdbx_strand_id
1 'polypeptide(L)'
;MNENLIKVYRTRYFWLHLARAELKNKFRRSKLGILWTFMNPLLLTLLMSTVFGTVFNMSFTDYAPYVLSGLIVWELISSSFIGGGYSILTGEQYIRQFNHPIIIYTLRSALVFTTTFAIAMTSLIIWMLFMNPENVVVGLVTLPLTTVLYFFLSWAITTIAGFTNAKYRDYPQVMALVIQAVWYVSPVFFKKEMFTSNPALELFFSLNPITHILALVREPLLNGSMPTLNNYLFTVVTIVILAFVAAWINKNNQNKVIFYL
;
A
#
# COMPACT_ATOMS: atom_id res chain seq x y z
N MET A 1 9.06 12.99 23.56
CA MET A 1 8.58 12.78 22.17
C MET A 1 9.22 13.79 21.20
N ASN A 2 9.39 15.05 21.61
CA ASN A 2 9.99 16.11 20.78
C ASN A 2 11.43 15.84 20.32
N GLU A 3 12.31 15.28 21.16
CA GLU A 3 13.69 14.99 20.75
C GLU A 3 13.80 13.96 19.62
N ASN A 4 12.95 12.93 19.62
CA ASN A 4 12.94 11.91 18.56
C ASN A 4 12.48 12.51 17.23
N LEU A 5 11.46 13.37 17.24
CA LEU A 5 10.99 14.06 16.04
C LEU A 5 12.06 15.02 15.49
N ILE A 6 12.77 15.74 16.36
CA ILE A 6 13.88 16.61 15.97
C ILE A 6 15.02 15.78 15.36
N LYS A 7 15.36 14.62 15.94
CA LYS A 7 16.37 13.70 15.39
C LYS A 7 15.95 13.19 14.01
N VAL A 8 14.70 12.73 13.85
CA VAL A 8 14.17 12.28 12.56
C VAL A 8 14.28 13.39 11.50
N TYR A 9 13.89 14.62 11.85
CA TYR A 9 13.97 15.77 10.95
C TYR A 9 15.41 16.15 10.58
N ARG A 10 16.37 16.04 11.53
CA ARG A 10 17.80 16.26 11.26
C ARG A 10 18.37 15.21 10.32
N THR A 11 17.94 13.96 10.46
CA THR A 11 18.36 12.83 9.60
C THR A 11 17.58 12.73 8.29
N ARG A 12 16.79 13.75 7.91
CA ARG A 12 15.91 13.68 6.73
C ARG A 12 16.64 13.38 5.43
N TYR A 13 17.79 14.01 5.24
CA TYR A 13 18.61 13.82 4.04
C TYR A 13 19.17 12.40 3.97
N PHE A 14 19.53 11.81 5.11
CA PHE A 14 20.05 10.44 5.18
C PHE A 14 18.99 9.42 4.76
N TRP A 15 17.78 9.49 5.33
CA TRP A 15 16.76 8.49 5.03
C TRP A 15 16.16 8.65 3.63
N LEU A 16 16.04 9.89 3.14
CA LEU A 16 15.67 10.16 1.76
C LEU A 16 16.73 9.64 0.79
N HIS A 17 18.01 9.80 1.10
CA HIS A 17 19.09 9.22 0.31
C HIS A 17 19.01 7.69 0.29
N LEU A 18 18.76 7.07 1.44
CA LEU A 18 18.62 5.61 1.54
C LEU A 18 17.42 5.11 0.72
N ALA A 19 16.29 5.83 0.73
CA ALA A 19 15.12 5.50 -0.08
C ALA A 19 15.40 5.62 -1.59
N ARG A 20 16.09 6.69 -2.01
CA ARG A 20 16.52 6.88 -3.41
C ARG A 20 17.49 5.78 -3.84
N ALA A 21 18.43 5.41 -2.99
CA ALA A 21 19.38 4.33 -3.26
C ALA A 21 18.67 2.99 -3.41
N GLU A 22 17.69 2.69 -2.53
CA GLU A 22 16.87 1.49 -2.60
C GLU A 22 16.04 1.44 -3.90
N LEU A 23 15.35 2.53 -4.28
CA LEU A 23 14.64 2.62 -5.55
C LEU A 23 15.56 2.44 -6.76
N LYS A 24 16.72 3.10 -6.75
CA LYS A 24 17.71 2.96 -7.83
C LYS A 24 18.19 1.52 -7.93
N ASN A 25 18.50 0.88 -6.80
CA ASN A 25 18.97 -0.49 -6.73
C ASN A 25 17.90 -1.51 -7.15
N LYS A 26 16.62 -1.26 -6.83
CA LYS A 26 15.48 -2.10 -7.23
C LYS A 26 15.42 -2.30 -8.75
N PHE A 27 15.77 -1.27 -9.51
CA PHE A 27 15.77 -1.32 -10.98
C PHE A 27 17.18 -1.51 -11.57
N ARG A 28 18.24 -1.45 -10.76
CA ARG A 28 19.62 -1.58 -11.20
C ARG A 28 19.89 -3.02 -11.63
N ARG A 29 20.29 -3.21 -12.89
CA ARG A 29 20.55 -4.51 -13.56
C ARG A 29 19.32 -5.27 -14.06
N SER A 30 18.11 -4.72 -13.95
CA SER A 30 16.95 -5.29 -14.64
C SER A 30 16.91 -4.81 -16.09
N LYS A 31 16.79 -5.72 -17.06
CA LYS A 31 16.67 -5.38 -18.49
C LYS A 31 15.44 -4.51 -18.78
N LEU A 32 14.32 -4.81 -18.11
CA LEU A 32 13.06 -4.07 -18.24
C LEU A 32 12.95 -2.93 -17.20
N GLY A 33 13.67 -3.00 -16.08
CA GLY A 33 13.74 -1.92 -15.10
C GLY A 33 12.37 -1.55 -14.55
N ILE A 34 12.02 -0.27 -14.66
CA ILE A 34 10.77 0.30 -14.16
C ILE A 34 9.53 -0.30 -14.82
N LEU A 35 9.64 -0.81 -16.06
CA LEU A 35 8.54 -1.42 -16.82
C LEU A 35 7.88 -2.58 -16.07
N TRP A 36 8.62 -3.31 -15.22
CA TRP A 36 8.05 -4.38 -14.41
C TRP A 36 6.92 -3.92 -13.48
N THR A 37 7.01 -2.68 -12.99
CA THR A 37 5.99 -2.07 -12.13
C THR A 37 4.66 -1.89 -12.87
N PHE A 38 4.71 -1.77 -14.20
CA PHE A 38 3.55 -1.67 -15.09
C PHE A 38 3.10 -3.05 -15.56
N MET A 39 4.05 -3.87 -16.02
CA MET A 39 3.74 -5.15 -16.66
C MET A 39 3.07 -6.13 -15.72
N ASN A 40 3.52 -6.22 -14.46
CA ASN A 40 2.96 -7.18 -13.50
C ASN A 40 1.43 -6.97 -13.29
N PRO A 41 0.96 -5.78 -12.85
CA PRO A 41 -0.47 -5.56 -12.68
C PRO A 41 -1.26 -5.61 -14.00
N LEU A 42 -0.68 -5.20 -15.13
CA LEU A 42 -1.35 -5.27 -16.44
C LEU A 42 -1.56 -6.71 -16.91
N LEU A 43 -0.55 -7.57 -16.79
CA LEU A 43 -0.66 -8.98 -17.17
C LEU A 43 -1.64 -9.73 -16.27
N LEU A 44 -1.59 -9.49 -14.96
CA LEU A 44 -2.56 -10.06 -14.02
C LEU A 44 -3.98 -9.56 -14.31
N THR A 45 -4.14 -8.27 -14.64
CA THR A 45 -5.43 -7.71 -15.05
C THR A 45 -5.96 -8.39 -16.31
N LEU A 46 -5.11 -8.60 -17.32
CA LEU A 46 -5.48 -9.28 -18.55
C LEU A 46 -6.01 -10.69 -18.25
N LEU A 47 -5.28 -11.48 -17.46
CA LEU A 47 -5.67 -12.84 -17.09
C LEU A 47 -6.96 -12.86 -16.24
N MET A 48 -7.04 -12.00 -15.22
CA MET A 48 -8.21 -11.93 -14.36
C MET A 48 -9.44 -11.44 -15.11
N SER A 49 -9.30 -10.50 -16.03
CA SER A 49 -10.43 -9.91 -16.74
C SER A 49 -10.95 -10.81 -17.85
N THR A 50 -10.11 -11.62 -18.48
CA THR A 50 -10.57 -12.63 -19.45
C THR A 50 -11.30 -13.77 -18.75
N VAL A 51 -10.76 -14.27 -17.64
CA VAL A 51 -11.37 -15.38 -16.89
C VAL A 51 -12.59 -14.93 -16.11
N PHE A 52 -12.47 -13.95 -15.22
CA PHE A 52 -13.57 -13.55 -14.35
C PHE A 52 -14.55 -12.59 -15.02
N GLY A 53 -14.16 -11.85 -16.07
CA GLY A 53 -15.10 -11.04 -16.84
C GLY A 53 -16.18 -11.90 -17.50
N THR A 54 -15.80 -13.07 -18.03
CA THR A 54 -16.77 -14.04 -18.58
C THR A 54 -17.64 -14.67 -17.50
N VAL A 55 -17.06 -15.02 -16.35
CA VAL A 55 -17.82 -15.57 -15.19
C VAL A 55 -18.85 -14.56 -14.66
N PHE A 56 -18.50 -13.28 -14.59
CA PHE A 56 -19.38 -12.23 -14.07
C PHE A 56 -20.25 -11.56 -15.14
N ASN A 57 -20.21 -12.04 -16.40
CA ASN A 57 -20.90 -11.43 -17.54
C ASN A 57 -20.64 -9.91 -17.67
N MET A 58 -19.40 -9.47 -17.40
CA MET A 58 -18.98 -8.08 -17.53
C MET A 58 -18.08 -7.91 -18.76
N SER A 59 -18.23 -6.78 -19.44
CA SER A 59 -17.35 -6.44 -20.56
C SER A 59 -15.90 -6.29 -20.05
N PHE A 60 -14.94 -6.64 -20.91
CA PHE A 60 -13.52 -6.48 -20.57
C PHE A 60 -13.18 -5.01 -20.27
N THR A 61 -13.78 -4.08 -21.00
CA THR A 61 -13.53 -2.63 -20.87
C THR A 61 -13.99 -2.09 -19.53
N ASP A 62 -15.05 -2.64 -18.94
CA ASP A 62 -15.59 -2.18 -17.65
C ASP A 62 -14.91 -2.88 -16.47
N TYR A 63 -14.53 -4.14 -16.64
CA TYR A 63 -13.97 -4.95 -15.55
C TYR A 63 -12.44 -4.80 -15.41
N ALA A 64 -11.71 -4.63 -16.51
CA ALA A 64 -10.25 -4.45 -16.47
C ALA A 64 -9.78 -3.28 -15.58
N PRO A 65 -10.31 -2.03 -15.69
CA PRO A 65 -9.89 -0.94 -14.81
C PRO A 65 -10.27 -1.18 -13.33
N TYR A 66 -11.35 -1.94 -13.08
CA TYR A 66 -11.76 -2.35 -11.74
C TYR A 66 -10.75 -3.29 -11.08
N VAL A 67 -10.28 -4.29 -11.83
CA VAL A 67 -9.26 -5.22 -11.37
C VAL A 67 -7.90 -4.53 -11.25
N LEU A 68 -7.51 -3.73 -12.24
CA LEU A 68 -6.22 -3.03 -12.25
C LEU A 68 -6.07 -2.10 -11.05
N SER A 69 -7.08 -1.27 -10.78
CA SER A 69 -7.09 -0.40 -9.60
C SER A 69 -6.99 -1.20 -8.30
N GLY A 70 -7.70 -2.32 -8.20
CA GLY A 70 -7.64 -3.22 -7.06
C GLY A 70 -6.24 -3.79 -6.84
N LEU A 71 -5.62 -4.33 -7.89
CA LEU A 71 -4.28 -4.93 -7.82
C LEU A 71 -3.21 -3.93 -7.43
N ILE A 72 -3.25 -2.70 -7.97
CA ILE A 72 -2.27 -1.66 -7.65
C ILE A 72 -2.32 -1.27 -6.17
N VAL A 73 -3.53 -1.04 -5.63
CA VAL A 73 -3.72 -0.72 -4.20
C VAL A 73 -3.35 -1.91 -3.32
N TRP A 74 -3.73 -3.11 -3.74
CA TRP A 74 -3.42 -4.34 -3.01
C TRP A 74 -1.92 -4.59 -2.90
N GLU A 75 -1.16 -4.36 -3.97
CA GLU A 75 0.28 -4.53 -3.98
C GLU A 75 0.97 -3.61 -2.97
N LEU A 76 0.47 -2.37 -2.78
CA LEU A 76 0.95 -1.47 -1.73
C LEU A 76 0.71 -2.04 -0.33
N ILE A 77 -0.50 -2.56 -0.07
CA ILE A 77 -0.87 -3.15 1.22
C ILE A 77 0.01 -4.37 1.50
N SER A 78 0.08 -5.30 0.54
CA SER A 78 0.89 -6.52 0.61
C SER A 78 2.38 -6.21 0.86
N SER A 79 2.95 -5.27 0.10
CA SER A 79 4.33 -4.82 0.26
C SER A 79 4.57 -4.21 1.65
N SER A 80 3.61 -3.47 2.19
CA SER A 80 3.73 -2.86 3.52
C SER A 80 3.72 -3.90 4.64
N PHE A 81 2.89 -4.95 4.55
CA PHE A 81 2.85 -6.02 5.55
C PHE A 81 4.04 -6.97 5.46
N ILE A 82 4.36 -7.47 4.26
CA ILE A 82 5.38 -8.51 4.07
C ILE A 82 6.75 -7.87 3.89
N GLY A 83 6.89 -7.01 2.87
CA GLY A 83 8.15 -6.29 2.59
C GLY A 83 8.54 -5.35 3.73
N GLY A 84 7.56 -4.71 4.37
CA GLY A 84 7.79 -3.87 5.55
C GLY A 84 8.35 -4.64 6.75
N GLY A 85 8.11 -5.95 6.84
CA GLY A 85 8.76 -6.82 7.84
C GLY A 85 10.28 -6.77 7.76
N TYR A 86 10.85 -6.61 6.57
CA TYR A 86 12.30 -6.56 6.37
C TYR A 86 12.90 -5.16 6.50
N SER A 87 12.09 -4.13 6.78
CA SER A 87 12.55 -2.73 6.75
C SER A 87 13.67 -2.46 7.77
N ILE A 88 13.59 -3.03 8.97
CA ILE A 88 14.60 -2.84 10.02
C ILE A 88 15.83 -3.72 9.75
N LEU A 89 15.63 -4.99 9.36
CA LEU A 89 16.70 -5.95 9.08
C LEU A 89 17.63 -5.47 7.97
N THR A 90 17.07 -4.93 6.90
CA THR A 90 17.86 -4.35 5.79
C THR A 90 18.65 -3.10 6.18
N GLY A 91 18.33 -2.49 7.33
CA GLY A 91 19.07 -1.37 7.91
C GLY A 91 20.10 -1.76 8.97
N GLU A 92 20.26 -3.05 9.28
CA GLU A 92 21.00 -3.56 10.44
C GLU A 92 22.44 -3.02 10.53
N GLN A 93 23.18 -3.02 9.42
CA GLN A 93 24.58 -2.54 9.40
C GLN A 93 24.68 -1.08 9.85
N TYR A 94 23.72 -0.24 9.46
CA TYR A 94 23.68 1.16 9.87
C TYR A 94 23.22 1.31 11.33
N ILE A 95 22.28 0.48 11.77
CA ILE A 95 21.77 0.48 13.16
C ILE A 95 22.90 0.14 14.15
N ARG A 96 23.76 -0.84 13.82
CA ARG A 96 24.88 -1.24 14.68
C ARG A 96 25.99 -0.20 14.75
N GLN A 97 26.14 0.65 13.73
CA GLN A 97 27.23 1.63 13.62
C GLN A 97 26.84 3.04 14.10
N PHE A 98 25.59 3.45 13.89
CA PHE A 98 25.13 4.80 14.17
C PHE A 98 23.87 4.80 15.04
N ASN A 99 23.85 5.66 16.07
CA ASN A 99 22.70 5.82 16.94
C ASN A 99 21.63 6.73 16.30
N HIS A 100 20.96 6.22 15.27
CA HIS A 100 19.85 6.88 14.60
C HIS A 100 18.48 6.32 15.04
N PRO A 101 17.42 7.14 15.07
CA PRO A 101 16.06 6.65 15.31
C PRO A 101 15.65 5.54 14.34
N ILE A 102 15.24 4.37 14.84
CA ILE A 102 14.92 3.20 14.00
C ILE A 102 13.73 3.43 13.05
N ILE A 103 12.81 4.34 13.41
CA ILE A 103 11.68 4.74 12.55
C ILE A 103 12.16 5.13 11.13
N ILE A 104 13.36 5.68 11.00
CA ILE A 104 13.94 6.08 9.72
C ILE A 104 13.92 4.95 8.67
N TYR A 105 14.23 3.71 9.07
CA TYR A 105 14.25 2.57 8.14
C TYR A 105 12.84 2.16 7.71
N THR A 106 11.86 2.31 8.59
CA THR A 106 10.44 2.06 8.27
C THR A 106 9.86 3.15 7.35
N LEU A 107 10.23 4.43 7.57
CA LEU A 107 9.87 5.55 6.70
C LEU A 107 10.47 5.40 5.30
N ARG A 108 11.73 4.96 5.23
CA ARG A 108 12.40 4.65 3.96
C ARG A 108 11.60 3.65 3.16
N SER A 109 11.30 2.48 3.72
CA SER A 109 10.59 1.43 3.00
C SER A 109 9.16 1.85 2.63
N ALA A 110 8.43 2.55 3.52
CA ALA A 110 7.12 3.10 3.20
C ALA A 110 7.15 4.09 2.02
N LEU A 111 8.18 4.94 1.94
CA LEU A 111 8.36 5.84 0.79
C LEU A 111 8.63 5.07 -0.50
N VAL A 112 9.45 4.00 -0.44
CA VAL A 112 9.76 3.13 -1.59
C VAL A 112 8.49 2.43 -2.10
N PHE A 113 7.66 1.89 -1.20
CA PHE A 113 6.41 1.23 -1.56
C PHE A 113 5.40 2.22 -2.13
N THR A 114 5.22 3.37 -1.49
CA THR A 114 4.30 4.42 -1.97
C THR A 114 4.74 4.99 -3.32
N THR A 115 6.05 5.16 -3.54
CA THR A 115 6.59 5.58 -4.85
C THR A 115 6.35 4.51 -5.91
N THR A 116 6.51 3.23 -5.56
CA THR A 116 6.20 2.11 -6.48
C THR A 116 4.71 2.11 -6.84
N PHE A 117 3.83 2.32 -5.85
CA PHE A 117 2.40 2.49 -6.07
C PHE A 117 2.09 3.69 -6.98
N ALA A 118 2.71 4.85 -6.75
CA ALA A 118 2.50 6.04 -7.57
C ALA A 118 2.93 5.79 -9.04
N ILE A 119 4.05 5.09 -9.25
CA ILE A 119 4.48 4.65 -10.58
C ILE A 119 3.45 3.70 -11.19
N ALA A 120 3.01 2.67 -10.46
CA ALA A 120 2.00 1.73 -10.95
C ALA A 120 0.67 2.41 -11.30
N MET A 121 0.25 3.40 -10.50
CA MET A 121 -0.96 4.19 -10.71
C MET A 121 -0.95 4.94 -12.04
N THR A 122 0.22 5.34 -12.56
CA THR A 122 0.29 5.97 -13.88
C THR A 122 -0.21 5.05 -14.99
N SER A 123 -0.08 3.72 -14.85
CA SER A 123 -0.66 2.76 -15.81
C SER A 123 -2.18 2.85 -15.88
N LEU A 124 -2.84 2.96 -14.72
CA LEU A 124 -4.28 3.11 -14.62
C LEU A 124 -4.74 4.48 -15.14
N ILE A 125 -4.00 5.54 -14.83
CA ILE A 125 -4.29 6.89 -15.35
C ILE A 125 -4.22 6.90 -16.87
N ILE A 126 -3.16 6.33 -17.47
CA ILE A 126 -3.01 6.21 -18.92
C ILE A 126 -4.19 5.45 -19.52
N TRP A 127 -4.59 4.32 -18.91
CA TRP A 127 -5.76 3.57 -19.37
C TRP A 127 -7.04 4.42 -19.34
N MET A 128 -7.30 5.11 -18.23
CA MET A 128 -8.50 5.93 -18.07
C MET A 128 -8.52 7.16 -18.98
N LEU A 129 -7.36 7.71 -19.36
CA LEU A 129 -7.28 8.79 -20.33
C LEU A 129 -7.83 8.39 -21.71
N PHE A 130 -7.67 7.12 -22.11
CA PHE A 130 -8.21 6.62 -23.38
C PHE A 130 -9.69 6.23 -23.29
N MET A 131 -10.14 5.74 -22.13
CA MET A 131 -11.51 5.24 -21.97
C MET A 131 -12.49 6.33 -21.53
N ASN A 132 -12.17 7.07 -20.45
CA ASN A 132 -13.03 8.09 -19.85
C ASN A 132 -12.18 9.29 -19.37
N PRO A 133 -11.73 10.16 -20.30
CA PRO A 133 -10.81 11.25 -19.96
C PRO A 133 -11.37 12.25 -18.95
N GLU A 134 -12.70 12.43 -18.90
CA GLU A 134 -13.36 13.33 -17.94
C GLU A 134 -13.13 12.91 -16.48
N ASN A 135 -13.15 11.60 -16.20
CA ASN A 135 -12.93 11.06 -14.86
C ASN A 135 -11.51 11.32 -14.35
N VAL A 136 -10.53 11.38 -15.26
CA VAL A 136 -9.12 11.62 -14.90
C VAL A 136 -8.95 12.99 -14.26
N VAL A 137 -9.73 13.99 -14.66
CA VAL A 137 -9.69 15.34 -14.06
C VAL A 137 -10.03 15.28 -12.57
N VAL A 138 -11.07 14.53 -12.21
CA VAL A 138 -11.45 14.32 -10.81
C VAL A 138 -10.36 13.57 -10.05
N GLY A 139 -9.78 12.54 -10.68
CA GLY A 139 -8.62 11.81 -10.17
C GLY A 139 -7.42 12.72 -9.88
N LEU A 140 -7.08 13.64 -10.77
CA LEU A 140 -5.93 14.55 -10.57
C LEU A 140 -6.06 15.42 -9.32
N VAL A 141 -7.30 15.75 -8.90
CA VAL A 141 -7.56 16.52 -7.69
C VAL A 141 -7.48 15.66 -6.43
N THR A 142 -7.99 14.42 -6.46
CA THR A 142 -8.10 13.57 -5.27
C THR A 142 -6.87 12.69 -5.03
N LEU A 143 -6.20 12.22 -6.09
CA LEU A 143 -5.09 11.27 -6.01
C LEU A 143 -3.86 11.78 -5.21
N PRO A 144 -3.49 13.09 -5.23
CA PRO A 144 -2.42 13.58 -4.37
C PRO A 144 -2.71 13.34 -2.89
N LEU A 145 -3.94 13.64 -2.44
CA LEU A 145 -4.37 13.39 -1.07
C LEU A 145 -4.39 11.88 -0.76
N THR A 146 -4.95 11.07 -1.66
CA THR A 146 -4.96 9.61 -1.53
C THR A 146 -3.55 9.04 -1.38
N THR A 147 -2.59 9.53 -2.16
CA THR A 147 -1.19 9.10 -2.10
C THR A 147 -0.55 9.45 -0.75
N VAL A 148 -0.85 10.62 -0.20
CA VAL A 148 -0.37 11.02 1.14
C VAL A 148 -0.98 10.13 2.22
N LEU A 149 -2.28 9.85 2.17
CA LEU A 149 -2.92 8.93 3.11
C LEU A 149 -2.30 7.53 3.04
N TYR A 150 -2.05 7.04 1.83
CA TYR A 150 -1.44 5.75 1.58
C TYR A 150 0.01 5.67 2.07
N PHE A 151 0.75 6.78 2.01
CA PHE A 151 2.08 6.86 2.62
C PHE A 151 2.01 6.62 4.14
N PHE A 152 1.08 7.29 4.84
CA PHE A 152 0.93 7.11 6.28
C PHE A 152 0.41 5.72 6.66
N LEU A 153 -0.51 5.16 5.87
CA LEU A 153 -0.97 3.79 6.01
C LEU A 153 0.21 2.81 5.87
N SER A 154 0.98 2.94 4.78
CA SER A 154 2.13 2.10 4.49
C SER A 154 3.19 2.22 5.58
N TRP A 155 3.46 3.42 6.07
CA TRP A 155 4.40 3.65 7.18
C TRP A 155 3.96 3.00 8.49
N ALA A 156 2.69 3.14 8.87
CA ALA A 156 2.17 2.55 10.10
C ALA A 156 2.29 1.01 10.05
N ILE A 157 1.84 0.40 8.95
CA ILE A 157 1.94 -1.06 8.74
C ILE A 157 3.41 -1.51 8.73
N THR A 158 4.26 -0.84 7.96
CA THR A 158 5.69 -1.16 7.85
C THR A 158 6.39 -1.10 9.21
N THR A 159 6.02 -0.13 10.06
CA THR A 159 6.60 -0.01 11.40
C THR A 159 6.21 -1.18 12.29
N ILE A 160 4.93 -1.55 12.32
CA ILE A 160 4.44 -2.70 13.09
C ILE A 160 5.11 -3.98 12.59
N ALA A 161 5.14 -4.17 11.26
CA ALA A 161 5.75 -5.30 10.59
C ALA A 161 7.24 -5.44 10.92
N GLY A 162 8.00 -4.35 10.76
CA GLY A 162 9.45 -4.35 10.95
C GLY A 162 9.86 -4.71 12.37
N PHE A 163 9.19 -4.15 13.39
CA PHE A 163 9.49 -4.50 14.78
C PHE A 163 9.05 -5.94 15.12
N THR A 164 7.91 -6.38 14.60
CA THR A 164 7.43 -7.75 14.83
C THR A 164 8.38 -8.76 14.22
N ASN A 165 8.83 -8.55 12.98
CA ASN A 165 9.77 -9.44 12.32
C ASN A 165 11.16 -9.44 12.97
N ALA A 166 11.64 -8.28 13.44
CA ALA A 166 12.90 -8.23 14.18
C ALA A 166 12.87 -9.14 15.41
N LYS A 167 11.73 -9.20 16.11
CA LYS A 167 11.53 -10.06 17.29
C LYS A 167 11.18 -11.51 16.94
N TYR A 168 10.36 -11.74 15.92
CA TYR A 168 9.84 -13.04 15.50
C TYR A 168 10.13 -13.25 14.01
N ARG A 169 11.15 -14.05 13.70
CA ARG A 169 11.65 -14.22 12.33
C ARG A 169 10.70 -14.96 11.38
N ASP A 170 9.68 -15.64 11.91
CA ASP A 170 8.64 -16.32 11.12
C ASP A 170 7.50 -15.39 10.63
N TYR A 171 7.54 -14.11 11.02
CA TYR A 171 6.53 -13.12 10.66
C TYR A 171 6.23 -13.05 9.14
N PRO A 172 7.23 -12.98 8.23
CA PRO A 172 6.96 -12.83 6.80
C PRO A 172 6.18 -14.01 6.21
N GLN A 173 6.48 -15.24 6.64
CA GLN A 173 5.77 -16.44 6.20
C GLN A 173 4.33 -16.45 6.67
N VAL A 174 4.09 -16.13 7.95
CA VAL A 174 2.72 -16.05 8.51
C VAL A 174 1.93 -14.94 7.83
N MET A 175 2.53 -13.77 7.62
CA MET A 175 1.86 -12.66 6.95
C MET A 175 1.57 -12.92 5.48
N ALA A 176 2.42 -13.68 4.77
CA ALA A 176 2.12 -14.07 3.39
C ALA A 176 0.79 -14.84 3.31
N LEU A 177 0.58 -15.80 4.22
CA LEU A 177 -0.67 -16.55 4.32
C LEU A 177 -1.87 -15.68 4.71
N VAL A 178 -1.70 -14.81 5.71
CA VAL A 178 -2.76 -13.91 6.18
C VAL A 178 -3.18 -12.94 5.07
N ILE A 179 -2.22 -12.30 4.40
CA ILE A 179 -2.49 -11.37 3.30
C ILE A 179 -3.19 -12.11 2.16
N GLN A 180 -2.76 -13.32 1.81
CA GLN A 180 -3.45 -14.12 0.80
C GLN A 180 -4.91 -14.42 1.20
N ALA A 181 -5.18 -14.79 2.45
CA ALA A 181 -6.54 -15.03 2.94
C ALA A 181 -7.40 -13.76 2.88
N VAL A 182 -6.85 -12.61 3.31
CA VAL A 182 -7.54 -11.32 3.28
C VAL A 182 -7.84 -10.88 1.85
N TRP A 183 -6.98 -11.20 0.87
CA TRP A 183 -7.22 -10.90 -0.54
C TRP A 183 -8.52 -11.55 -1.05
N TYR A 184 -8.76 -12.83 -0.72
CA TYR A 184 -9.96 -13.55 -1.15
C TYR A 184 -11.25 -12.98 -0.55
N VAL A 185 -11.15 -12.41 0.65
CA VAL A 185 -12.30 -11.86 1.38
C VAL A 185 -12.46 -10.35 1.12
N SER A 186 -11.54 -9.73 0.37
CA SER A 186 -11.59 -8.31 0.04
C SER A 186 -12.10 -8.10 -1.38
N PRO A 187 -12.86 -7.03 -1.67
CA PRO A 187 -13.38 -6.75 -3.01
C PRO A 187 -12.30 -6.19 -3.94
N VAL A 188 -11.17 -6.89 -4.05
CA VAL A 188 -10.06 -6.54 -4.93
C VAL A 188 -10.41 -6.91 -6.36
N PHE A 189 -10.88 -8.14 -6.59
CA PHE A 189 -11.25 -8.61 -7.92
C PHE A 189 -12.77 -8.59 -8.15
N PHE A 190 -13.60 -8.82 -7.14
CA PHE A 190 -15.07 -8.81 -7.29
C PHE A 190 -15.70 -7.45 -6.93
N LYS A 191 -16.80 -7.09 -7.60
CA LYS A 191 -17.65 -5.92 -7.28
C LYS A 191 -18.51 -6.19 -6.04
N LYS A 192 -18.64 -5.17 -5.16
CA LYS A 192 -19.49 -5.24 -3.96
C LYS A 192 -20.96 -5.54 -4.30
N GLU A 193 -21.43 -5.02 -5.43
CA GLU A 193 -22.80 -5.19 -5.93
C GLU A 193 -23.22 -6.65 -6.07
N MET A 194 -22.28 -7.56 -6.33
CA MET A 194 -22.55 -9.00 -6.48
C MET A 194 -22.99 -9.69 -5.18
N PHE A 195 -22.79 -9.06 -4.02
CA PHE A 195 -23.10 -9.65 -2.70
C PHE A 195 -24.26 -8.94 -1.98
N THR A 196 -24.96 -8.03 -2.66
CA THR A 196 -26.11 -7.29 -2.11
C THR A 196 -27.30 -8.20 -1.75
N SER A 197 -27.36 -9.42 -2.29
CA SER A 197 -28.40 -10.40 -1.96
C SER A 197 -28.31 -10.96 -0.53
N ASN A 198 -27.17 -10.76 0.17
CA ASN A 198 -26.99 -11.21 1.54
C ASN A 198 -26.65 -10.01 2.47
N PRO A 199 -27.60 -9.59 3.34
CA PRO A 199 -27.43 -8.42 4.21
C PRO A 199 -26.20 -8.50 5.14
N ALA A 200 -25.85 -9.71 5.59
CA ALA A 200 -24.70 -9.90 6.47
C ALA A 200 -23.37 -9.66 5.74
N LEU A 201 -23.26 -10.12 4.48
CA LEU A 201 -22.08 -9.89 3.65
C LEU A 201 -21.98 -8.43 3.21
N GLU A 202 -23.10 -7.80 2.89
CA GLU A 202 -23.13 -6.38 2.55
C GLU A 202 -22.62 -5.51 3.71
N LEU A 203 -23.07 -5.81 4.93
CA LEU A 203 -22.60 -5.13 6.14
C LEU A 203 -21.11 -5.38 6.39
N PHE A 204 -20.65 -6.62 6.24
CA PHE A 204 -19.22 -6.95 6.35
C PHE A 204 -18.35 -6.15 5.37
N PHE A 205 -18.75 -6.05 4.10
CA PHE A 205 -18.02 -5.25 3.11
C PHE A 205 -18.11 -3.74 3.37
N SER A 206 -19.23 -3.26 3.93
CA SER A 206 -19.37 -1.85 4.30
C SER A 206 -18.54 -1.44 5.50
N LEU A 207 -18.16 -2.38 6.38
CA LEU A 207 -17.33 -2.10 7.56
C LEU A 207 -15.84 -2.39 7.33
N ASN A 208 -15.51 -3.15 6.29
CA ASN A 208 -14.14 -3.54 6.00
C ASN A 208 -13.32 -2.31 5.52
N PRO A 209 -12.26 -1.89 6.23
CA PRO A 209 -11.45 -0.72 5.86
C PRO A 209 -10.84 -0.80 4.46
N ILE A 210 -10.56 -1.99 3.96
CA ILE A 210 -9.95 -2.20 2.64
C ILE A 210 -10.90 -1.72 1.54
N THR A 211 -12.21 -1.81 1.74
CA THR A 211 -13.20 -1.34 0.75
C THR A 211 -13.16 0.18 0.62
N HIS A 212 -13.08 0.89 1.74
CA HIS A 212 -12.94 2.34 1.79
C HIS A 212 -11.60 2.81 1.22
N ILE A 213 -10.51 2.09 1.53
CA ILE A 213 -9.20 2.35 0.94
C ILE A 213 -9.30 2.22 -0.58
N LEU A 214 -9.77 1.09 -1.11
CA LEU A 214 -9.95 0.88 -2.56
C LEU A 214 -10.83 1.96 -3.21
N ALA A 215 -11.88 2.41 -2.53
CA ALA A 215 -12.80 3.43 -3.01
C ALA A 215 -12.12 4.80 -3.24
N LEU A 216 -11.06 5.14 -2.50
CA LEU A 216 -10.32 6.39 -2.70
C LEU A 216 -9.62 6.49 -4.08
N VAL A 217 -9.37 5.34 -4.71
CA VAL A 217 -8.84 5.26 -6.09
C VAL A 217 -9.96 5.02 -7.09
N ARG A 218 -10.93 4.17 -6.74
CA ARG A 218 -12.00 3.75 -7.66
C ARG A 218 -13.02 4.83 -7.97
N GLU A 219 -13.58 5.50 -6.96
CA GLU A 219 -14.61 6.53 -7.16
C GLU A 219 -14.17 7.61 -8.16
N PRO A 220 -12.98 8.24 -8.00
CA PRO A 220 -12.60 9.34 -8.88
C PRO A 220 -12.23 8.87 -10.29
N LEU A 221 -11.57 7.72 -10.43
CA LEU A 221 -11.08 7.26 -11.73
C LEU A 221 -12.12 6.47 -12.52
N LEU A 222 -12.90 5.60 -11.88
CA LEU A 222 -13.86 4.73 -12.56
C LEU A 222 -15.23 5.39 -12.68
N ASN A 223 -15.71 6.02 -11.61
CA ASN A 223 -17.05 6.59 -11.55
C ASN A 223 -17.09 8.10 -11.84
N GLY A 224 -15.92 8.76 -11.91
CA GLY A 224 -15.83 10.21 -12.10
C GLY A 224 -16.37 11.02 -10.92
N SER A 225 -16.54 10.38 -9.75
CA SER A 225 -17.13 11.00 -8.56
C SER A 225 -16.07 11.21 -7.47
N MET A 226 -16.22 12.25 -6.65
CA MET A 226 -15.33 12.38 -5.50
C MET A 226 -15.59 11.27 -4.48
N PRO A 227 -14.54 10.67 -3.87
CA PRO A 227 -14.75 9.71 -2.80
C PRO A 227 -15.60 10.32 -1.69
N THR A 228 -16.57 9.54 -1.19
CA THR A 228 -17.45 9.98 -0.11
C THR A 228 -16.67 10.35 1.15
N LEU A 229 -17.23 11.24 1.97
CA LEU A 229 -16.64 11.61 3.26
C LEU A 229 -16.45 10.40 4.17
N ASN A 230 -17.35 9.41 4.10
CA ASN A 230 -17.24 8.15 4.82
C ASN A 230 -15.98 7.38 4.42
N ASN A 231 -15.67 7.29 3.11
CA ASN A 231 -14.45 6.61 2.64
C ASN A 231 -13.18 7.25 3.21
N TYR A 232 -13.13 8.58 3.25
CA TYR A 232 -12.02 9.30 3.88
C TYR A 232 -11.97 9.07 5.39
N LEU A 233 -13.11 9.16 6.08
CA LEU A 233 -13.18 9.00 7.53
C LEU A 233 -12.71 7.61 7.96
N PHE A 234 -13.24 6.55 7.37
CA PHE A 234 -12.81 5.18 7.67
C PHE A 234 -11.32 4.96 7.40
N THR A 235 -10.81 5.51 6.29
CA THR A 235 -9.38 5.41 5.95
C THR A 235 -8.52 6.14 6.97
N VAL A 236 -8.88 7.38 7.33
CA VAL A 236 -8.14 8.18 8.31
C VAL A 236 -8.18 7.54 9.69
N VAL A 237 -9.35 7.07 10.15
CA VAL A 237 -9.48 6.36 11.44
C VAL A 237 -8.58 5.12 11.46
N THR A 238 -8.58 4.34 10.39
CA THR A 238 -7.71 3.16 10.25
C THR A 238 -6.23 3.55 10.34
N ILE A 239 -5.82 4.61 9.62
CA ILE A 239 -4.45 5.14 9.68
C ILE A 239 -4.10 5.59 11.09
N VAL A 240 -4.98 6.33 11.76
CA VAL A 240 -4.74 6.85 13.12
C VAL A 240 -4.58 5.71 14.12
N ILE A 241 -5.44 4.69 14.06
CA ILE A 241 -5.35 3.51 14.93
C ILE A 241 -4.01 2.79 14.69
N LEU A 242 -3.67 2.49 13.44
CA LEU A 242 -2.42 1.80 13.10
C LEU A 242 -1.20 2.65 13.45
N ALA A 243 -1.23 3.96 13.22
CA ALA A 243 -0.15 4.88 13.56
C ALA A 243 0.05 4.98 15.07
N PHE A 244 -1.03 4.95 15.86
CA PHE A 244 -0.95 4.91 17.31
C PHE A 244 -0.28 3.61 17.79
N VAL A 245 -0.70 2.46 17.25
CA VAL A 245 -0.08 1.16 17.54
C VAL A 245 1.39 1.16 17.13
N ALA A 246 1.72 1.66 15.94
CA ALA A 246 3.09 1.79 15.45
C ALA A 246 3.96 2.66 16.37
N ALA A 247 3.45 3.81 16.81
CA ALA A 247 4.14 4.72 17.72
C ALA A 247 4.37 4.08 19.10
N TRP A 248 3.37 3.35 19.62
CA TRP A 248 3.47 2.62 20.87
C TRP A 248 4.52 1.50 20.80
N ILE A 249 4.48 0.67 19.74
CA ILE A 249 5.47 -0.39 19.51
C ILE A 249 6.87 0.21 19.38
N ASN A 250 7.03 1.28 18.61
CA ASN A 250 8.34 1.92 18.45
C ASN A 250 8.87 2.43 19.79
N LYS A 251 8.06 3.14 20.57
CA LYS A 251 8.49 3.68 21.88
C LYS A 251 8.99 2.58 22.81
N ASN A 252 8.31 1.43 22.81
CA ASN A 252 8.63 0.32 23.72
C ASN A 252 9.80 -0.55 23.25
N ASN A 253 10.02 -0.65 21.93
CA ASN A 253 10.98 -1.60 21.35
C ASN A 253 12.23 -0.96 20.72
N GLN A 254 12.26 0.35 20.48
CA GLN A 254 13.40 1.02 19.82
C GLN A 254 14.75 0.70 20.48
N ASN A 255 14.83 0.68 21.81
CA ASN A 255 16.10 0.41 22.51
C ASN A 255 16.43 -1.09 22.58
N LYS A 256 15.43 -1.96 22.39
CA LYS A 256 15.57 -3.41 22.51
C LYS A 256 15.88 -4.07 21.17
N VAL A 257 15.50 -3.42 20.06
CA VAL A 257 15.59 -4.03 18.72
C VAL A 257 17.01 -4.46 18.37
N ILE A 258 18.02 -3.72 18.85
CA ILE A 258 19.44 -4.02 18.59
C ILE A 258 19.84 -5.41 19.11
N PHE A 259 19.22 -5.90 20.18
CA PHE A 259 19.49 -7.25 20.71
C PHE A 259 18.84 -8.38 19.89
N TYR A 260 17.88 -8.05 19.03
CA TYR A 260 17.18 -9.01 18.17
C TYR A 260 17.72 -9.02 16.72
N LEU A 261 18.56 -8.03 16.39
CA LEU A 261 19.26 -7.92 15.13
C LEU A 261 20.55 -8.75 15.17
#